data_AF-A0A2H0BTE5-F1
#
_entry.id   AF-A0A2H0BTE5-F1
#
_cell.length_a   1.000
_cell.length_b   1.000
_cell.length_c   1.000
_cell.angle_alpha   90.00
_cell.angle_beta   90.00
_cell.angle_gamma   90.00
#
_symmetry.space_group_name_H-M   'P 1'
#
loop_
_entity.id
_entity.type
_entity.pdbx_description
1 polymer ?
#
loop_
_entity_poly.entity_id
_entity_poly.type
_entity_poly.pdbx_seq_one_letter_code
_entity_poly.pdbx_strand_id
1 'polypeptide(L)'
;MEKYGKSALMFGRLFCVVIVLLFCGCLPQQEEYVTEDAGQTQVDAESASFTSLTPQRKQGLPDFRVEIPRSRSPRTAWRPQTHPTGTLLVDSAGVLYMVVNPLERMRIRSEDALYEAGLHIEDAIPMSAEEQSCLLVRTDTSWWPESVADWHSCLGPEEGGWIISLELGLKRRASYEVIDSWGFYPWTDEFQGSLEDWNQLREVDRLLPRPGFMIRTERGLSYFEDQKRFLFENETLAEAAGYSLEHVRTVSEERLADYPVFGMLTPASFSFCPAETFENPPDRDGDAILDFRDCDEGDELIGEGLPEICDGNDNDCNGITDDPFPVGVPCEYTEGTCRLPGTEQCRPDHEGTYCVPIAGRNC
;
A
#
# COMPACT_ATOMS: atom_id res chain seq x y z
N MET A 1 -47.97 -57.45 36.07
CA MET A 1 -47.03 -58.56 35.85
C MET A 1 -45.66 -57.93 35.60
N GLU A 2 -44.71 -58.29 36.48
CA GLU A 2 -43.24 -58.18 36.40
C GLU A 2 -42.51 -56.86 36.03
N LYS A 3 -41.84 -56.32 37.08
CA LYS A 3 -40.43 -55.84 37.21
C LYS A 3 -39.93 -54.70 36.27
N TYR A 4 -39.68 -53.46 36.71
CA TYR A 4 -38.68 -52.90 37.66
C TYR A 4 -37.20 -53.27 37.45
N GLY A 5 -36.36 -52.24 37.22
CA GLY A 5 -34.91 -52.20 37.43
C GLY A 5 -34.18 -51.34 36.38
N LYS A 6 -34.03 -50.01 36.57
CA LYS A 6 -32.87 -49.32 37.20
C LYS A 6 -31.59 -49.46 36.35
N SER A 7 -30.74 -48.48 36.08
CA SER A 7 -30.39 -47.12 36.56
C SER A 7 -29.03 -46.86 35.84
N ALA A 8 -28.44 -45.69 35.64
CA ALA A 8 -28.64 -44.30 36.00
C ALA A 8 -27.45 -43.53 35.36
N LEU A 9 -27.70 -42.27 34.96
CA LEU A 9 -26.92 -41.04 35.27
C LEU A 9 -25.38 -41.03 34.99
N MET A 10 -24.76 -39.96 34.48
CA MET A 10 -24.84 -38.56 34.91
C MET A 10 -24.19 -37.59 33.89
N PHE A 11 -24.80 -36.40 33.75
CA PHE A 11 -24.21 -35.05 33.71
C PHE A 11 -23.16 -34.69 32.63
N GLY A 12 -23.22 -33.55 31.95
CA GLY A 12 -24.07 -32.36 32.08
C GLY A 12 -23.29 -31.09 31.70
N ARG A 13 -24.01 -30.10 31.14
CA ARG A 13 -23.70 -28.65 31.14
C ARG A 13 -22.48 -28.21 30.31
N LEU A 14 -22.33 -27.00 29.76
CA LEU A 14 -23.13 -25.79 29.48
C LEU A 14 -22.19 -24.94 28.57
N PHE A 15 -22.77 -24.13 27.66
CA PHE A 15 -22.30 -22.81 27.19
C PHE A 15 -21.01 -22.60 26.36
N CYS A 16 -21.23 -21.97 25.21
CA CYS A 16 -20.64 -20.73 24.69
C CYS A 16 -19.12 -20.43 24.70
N VAL A 17 -18.65 -20.12 23.48
CA VAL A 17 -17.71 -19.04 23.06
C VAL A 17 -16.26 -19.15 23.52
N VAL A 18 -15.32 -19.04 22.56
CA VAL A 18 -14.19 -18.09 22.50
C VAL A 18 -13.09 -18.64 21.55
N ILE A 19 -12.61 -17.71 20.72
CA ILE A 19 -11.50 -17.73 19.76
C ILE A 19 -10.14 -17.99 20.47
N VAL A 20 -9.10 -18.40 19.73
CA VAL A 20 -7.68 -17.95 19.79
C VAL A 20 -6.67 -19.10 19.68
N LEU A 21 -5.84 -18.96 18.64
CA LEU A 21 -4.44 -19.35 18.37
C LEU A 21 -3.60 -19.90 19.55
N LEU A 22 -2.61 -20.78 19.24
CA LEU A 22 -1.16 -20.55 19.45
C LEU A 22 -0.31 -21.83 19.26
N PHE A 23 0.65 -21.75 18.34
CA PHE A 23 2.06 -22.15 18.37
C PHE A 23 2.57 -23.42 19.10
N CYS A 24 3.25 -24.24 18.29
CA CYS A 24 4.67 -24.64 18.35
C CYS A 24 5.19 -25.56 19.48
N GLY A 25 5.92 -26.60 19.05
CA GLY A 25 6.76 -27.44 19.90
C GLY A 25 7.60 -28.42 19.08
N CYS A 26 8.76 -27.96 18.59
CA CYS A 26 9.85 -28.81 18.09
C CYS A 26 10.55 -29.54 19.25
N LEU A 27 10.87 -30.83 19.06
CA LEU A 27 11.80 -31.60 19.88
C LEU A 27 12.78 -32.35 18.96
N PRO A 28 14.11 -32.32 19.21
CA PRO A 28 15.10 -32.98 18.36
C PRO A 28 15.37 -34.42 18.83
N GLN A 29 15.56 -35.36 17.88
CA GLN A 29 16.12 -36.69 18.16
C GLN A 29 17.63 -36.73 17.91
N GLN A 30 18.28 -37.55 18.73
CA GLN A 30 19.71 -37.60 19.03
C GLN A 30 20.59 -38.19 17.92
N GLU A 31 21.85 -37.77 17.97
CA GLU A 31 23.03 -38.22 17.23
C GLU A 31 23.33 -39.71 17.37
N GLU A 32 23.94 -40.29 16.33
CA GLU A 32 24.91 -41.37 16.50
C GLU A 32 26.15 -41.12 15.62
N TYR A 33 27.29 -41.12 16.30
CA TYR A 33 28.64 -40.74 15.86
C TYR A 33 29.29 -41.83 15.00
N VAL A 34 30.08 -41.43 13.98
CA VAL A 34 31.21 -42.21 13.47
C VAL A 34 32.44 -41.31 13.44
N THR A 35 33.48 -41.75 14.15
CA THR A 35 34.78 -41.10 14.32
C THR A 35 35.73 -41.44 13.19
N GLU A 36 36.40 -40.46 12.59
CA GLU A 36 37.76 -40.58 12.05
C GLU A 36 38.52 -39.26 12.24
N ASP A 37 39.84 -39.39 12.34
CA ASP A 37 40.75 -38.65 13.23
C ASP A 37 41.58 -37.55 12.52
N ALA A 38 42.10 -36.64 13.34
CA ALA A 38 43.25 -35.74 13.15
C ALA A 38 43.16 -34.53 12.18
N GLY A 39 43.17 -33.32 12.77
CA GLY A 39 43.48 -32.07 12.06
C GLY A 39 43.23 -30.80 12.87
N GLN A 40 43.98 -30.61 13.95
CA GLN A 40 43.85 -29.52 14.92
C GLN A 40 44.33 -28.17 14.35
N THR A 41 43.46 -27.16 14.34
CA THR A 41 43.88 -25.74 14.40
C THR A 41 42.94 -24.99 15.33
N GLN A 42 43.56 -24.34 16.31
CA GLN A 42 43.01 -23.69 17.49
C GLN A 42 42.78 -22.20 17.19
N VAL A 43 41.60 -21.67 17.49
CA VAL A 43 41.36 -20.23 17.66
C VAL A 43 40.36 -20.01 18.79
N ASP A 44 40.66 -18.99 19.59
CA ASP A 44 40.30 -18.81 20.99
C ASP A 44 38.83 -18.51 21.27
N ALA A 45 38.33 -19.02 22.40
CA ALA A 45 37.01 -18.73 22.95
C ALA A 45 37.08 -17.50 23.87
N GLU A 46 36.49 -16.38 23.45
CA GLU A 46 36.14 -15.29 24.35
C GLU A 46 34.68 -15.42 24.81
N SER A 47 34.52 -15.34 26.12
CA SER A 47 33.28 -15.43 26.88
C SER A 47 32.34 -14.25 26.62
N ALA A 48 31.13 -14.52 26.12
CA ALA A 48 30.03 -13.55 26.14
C ALA A 48 29.01 -13.96 27.22
N SER A 49 28.89 -13.15 28.28
CA SER A 49 27.90 -13.34 29.33
C SER A 49 26.50 -12.95 28.84
N PHE A 50 25.55 -13.85 29.05
CA PHE A 50 24.13 -13.64 28.76
C PHE A 50 23.55 -12.55 29.68
N THR A 51 23.10 -11.43 29.10
CA THR A 51 22.32 -10.42 29.83
C THR A 51 20.88 -10.46 29.33
N SER A 52 19.96 -10.61 30.29
CA SER A 52 18.50 -10.69 30.14
C SER A 52 17.92 -9.61 29.22
N LEU A 53 17.18 -10.03 28.19
CA LEU A 53 16.37 -9.14 27.35
C LEU A 53 14.99 -8.93 27.97
N THR A 54 14.72 -7.69 28.36
CA THR A 54 13.38 -7.14 28.63
C THR A 54 12.59 -7.02 27.31
N PRO A 55 11.24 -7.02 27.32
CA PRO A 55 10.45 -6.98 26.09
C PRO A 55 10.62 -5.62 25.40
N GLN A 56 11.15 -5.63 24.18
CA GLN A 56 11.25 -4.44 23.34
C GLN A 56 9.84 -3.95 22.99
N ARG A 57 9.58 -2.69 23.36
CA ARG A 57 8.49 -1.82 22.89
C ARG A 57 8.38 -1.97 21.37
N LYS A 58 7.17 -2.16 20.80
CA LYS A 58 6.93 -2.07 19.34
C LYS A 58 7.54 -0.76 18.84
N GLN A 59 8.71 -0.82 18.21
CA GLN A 59 9.33 0.33 17.59
C GLN A 59 8.52 0.62 16.32
N GLY A 60 8.08 1.87 16.15
CA GLY A 60 7.42 2.32 14.92
C GLY A 60 8.32 2.07 13.72
N LEU A 61 7.72 1.88 12.55
CA LEU A 61 8.48 1.67 11.31
C LEU A 61 9.46 2.85 11.09
N PRO A 62 10.71 2.56 10.66
CA PRO A 62 11.68 3.61 10.35
C PRO A 62 11.18 4.49 9.21
N ASP A 63 11.53 5.77 9.26
CA ASP A 63 11.04 6.76 8.30
C ASP A 63 11.87 6.74 7.02
N PHE A 64 11.47 5.87 6.08
CA PHE A 64 11.97 5.87 4.71
C PHE A 64 11.17 6.89 3.89
N ARG A 65 11.87 7.89 3.33
CA ARG A 65 11.32 8.95 2.48
C ARG A 65 12.23 9.21 1.30
N VAL A 66 11.63 9.61 0.20
CA VAL A 66 12.32 9.84 -1.06
C VAL A 66 11.98 11.20 -1.63
N GLU A 67 12.88 11.76 -2.45
CA GLU A 67 12.54 12.94 -3.24
C GLU A 67 11.45 12.57 -4.25
N ILE A 68 10.44 13.44 -4.39
CA ILE A 68 9.35 13.22 -5.34
C ILE A 68 9.95 13.11 -6.76
N PRO A 69 9.75 11.99 -7.47
CA PRO A 69 10.30 11.78 -8.79
C PRO A 69 9.86 12.90 -9.74
N ARG A 70 10.83 13.51 -10.42
CA ARG A 70 10.56 14.54 -11.43
C ARG A 70 10.06 13.96 -12.75
N SER A 71 10.20 12.64 -12.94
CA SER A 71 9.93 11.97 -14.22
C SER A 71 8.47 11.55 -14.31
N ARG A 72 7.78 12.13 -15.30
CA ARG A 72 6.37 11.90 -15.67
C ARG A 72 5.36 12.67 -14.82
N SER A 73 5.45 14.00 -14.87
CA SER A 73 4.23 14.82 -14.71
C SER A 73 3.14 14.23 -15.62
N PRO A 74 1.89 14.05 -15.14
CA PRO A 74 0.82 13.48 -15.94
C PRO A 74 0.75 14.23 -17.28
N ARG A 75 0.92 13.52 -18.40
CA ARG A 75 0.86 14.13 -19.74
C ARG A 75 -0.55 14.63 -20.10
N THR A 76 -1.52 14.38 -19.21
CA THR A 76 -2.94 14.64 -19.36
C THR A 76 -3.44 15.55 -18.24
N ALA A 77 -4.36 16.47 -18.58
CA ALA A 77 -5.07 17.29 -17.59
C ALA A 77 -6.09 16.50 -16.75
N TRP A 78 -6.41 15.28 -17.18
CA TRP A 78 -7.23 14.33 -16.42
C TRP A 78 -6.37 13.65 -15.35
N ARG A 79 -6.85 13.71 -14.10
CA ARG A 79 -6.26 13.04 -12.94
C ARG A 79 -7.18 11.90 -12.50
N PRO A 80 -6.69 10.65 -12.44
CA PRO A 80 -7.45 9.57 -11.82
C PRO A 80 -7.65 9.86 -10.32
N GLN A 81 -8.66 9.25 -9.72
CA GLN A 81 -8.91 9.25 -8.27
C GLN A 81 -8.56 7.89 -7.63
N THR A 82 -8.43 6.85 -8.46
CA THR A 82 -7.93 5.55 -8.04
C THR A 82 -6.92 5.03 -9.05
N HIS A 83 -5.98 4.25 -8.56
CA HIS A 83 -4.95 3.60 -9.35
C HIS A 83 -5.17 2.09 -9.33
N PRO A 84 -4.76 1.39 -10.40
CA PRO A 84 -4.85 -0.04 -10.45
C PRO A 84 -3.86 -0.71 -9.49
N THR A 85 -4.16 -1.93 -9.07
CA THR A 85 -3.28 -2.77 -8.24
C THR A 85 -1.89 -2.88 -8.86
N GLY A 86 -0.84 -2.88 -8.04
CA GLY A 86 0.56 -2.93 -8.48
C GLY A 86 1.15 -1.58 -8.90
N THR A 87 0.39 -0.50 -8.79
CA THR A 87 0.89 0.85 -9.07
C THR A 87 1.75 1.38 -7.90
N LEU A 88 2.94 1.88 -8.22
CA LEU A 88 3.83 2.54 -7.27
C LEU A 88 3.46 4.03 -7.15
N LEU A 89 3.12 4.48 -5.95
CA LEU A 89 2.69 5.85 -5.66
C LEU A 89 3.63 6.52 -4.65
N VAL A 90 3.74 7.85 -4.71
CA VAL A 90 4.47 8.65 -3.72
C VAL A 90 3.64 9.86 -3.28
N ASP A 91 3.56 10.10 -1.97
CA ASP A 91 2.81 11.23 -1.42
C ASP A 91 3.63 12.53 -1.38
N SER A 92 2.99 13.62 -0.97
CA SER A 92 3.63 14.94 -0.86
C SER A 92 4.75 14.99 0.18
N ALA A 93 4.75 14.06 1.14
CA ALA A 93 5.80 13.90 2.15
C ALA A 93 6.96 13.01 1.68
N GLY A 94 6.89 12.45 0.47
CA GLY A 94 7.91 11.56 -0.10
C GLY A 94 7.81 10.12 0.39
N VAL A 95 6.67 9.70 0.96
CA VAL A 95 6.44 8.32 1.38
C VAL A 95 5.92 7.51 0.19
N LEU A 96 6.50 6.33 -0.01
CA LEU A 96 6.15 5.43 -1.09
C LEU A 96 5.08 4.43 -0.65
N TYR A 97 4.16 4.12 -1.57
CA TYR A 97 3.09 3.15 -1.38
C TYR A 97 2.93 2.26 -2.60
N MET A 98 2.53 1.01 -2.35
CA MET A 98 2.02 0.12 -3.40
C MET A 98 0.50 0.04 -3.29
N VAL A 99 -0.19 0.16 -4.42
CA VAL A 99 -1.62 -0.17 -4.50
C VAL A 99 -1.76 -1.70 -4.46
N VAL A 100 -2.46 -2.21 -3.44
CA VAL A 100 -2.63 -3.66 -3.25
C VAL A 100 -4.03 -4.15 -3.65
N ASN A 101 -4.98 -3.25 -3.73
CA ASN A 101 -6.28 -3.42 -4.38
C ASN A 101 -6.85 -2.02 -4.71
N PRO A 102 -7.98 -1.91 -5.43
CA PRO A 102 -8.53 -0.61 -5.82
C PRO A 102 -8.89 0.34 -4.65
N LEU A 103 -9.00 -0.16 -3.41
CA LEU A 103 -9.37 0.61 -2.22
C LEU A 103 -8.15 0.96 -1.34
N GLU A 104 -7.14 0.09 -1.31
CA GLU A 104 -6.09 0.09 -0.30
C GLU A 104 -4.71 0.21 -0.91
N ARG A 105 -3.86 0.96 -0.20
CA ARG A 105 -2.43 1.05 -0.43
C ARG A 105 -1.66 0.67 0.83
N MET A 106 -0.50 0.06 0.63
CA MET A 106 0.41 -0.33 1.70
C MET A 106 1.71 0.48 1.61
N ARG A 107 2.18 1.00 2.75
CA ARG A 107 3.43 1.76 2.82
C ARG A 107 4.62 0.86 2.51
N ILE A 108 5.51 1.32 1.64
CA ILE A 108 6.77 0.64 1.34
C ILE A 108 7.78 0.89 2.46
N ARG A 109 8.39 -0.20 2.92
CA ARG A 109 9.24 -0.21 4.11
C ARG A 109 10.66 0.31 3.88
N SER A 110 11.25 0.05 2.71
CA SER A 110 12.62 0.43 2.36
C SER A 110 12.84 0.38 0.84
N GLU A 111 13.95 0.99 0.39
CA GLU A 111 14.43 0.92 -0.99
C GLU A 111 14.75 -0.53 -1.42
N ASP A 112 15.27 -1.34 -0.50
CA ASP A 112 15.56 -2.76 -0.77
C ASP A 112 14.30 -3.53 -1.21
N ALA A 113 13.13 -3.22 -0.62
CA ALA A 113 11.87 -3.86 -1.01
C ALA A 113 11.45 -3.51 -2.45
N LEU A 114 11.83 -2.33 -2.96
CA LEU A 114 11.61 -1.96 -4.36
C LEU A 114 12.56 -2.74 -5.27
N TYR A 115 13.84 -2.79 -4.91
CA TYR A 115 14.87 -3.49 -5.66
C TYR A 115 14.54 -4.98 -5.82
N GLU A 116 14.17 -5.65 -4.73
CA GLU A 116 13.77 -7.07 -4.73
C GLU A 116 12.50 -7.33 -5.56
N ALA A 117 11.60 -6.34 -5.67
CA ALA A 117 10.41 -6.45 -6.52
C ALA A 117 10.69 -6.17 -8.00
N GLY A 118 11.90 -5.72 -8.35
CA GLY A 118 12.26 -5.22 -9.68
C GLY A 118 11.56 -3.91 -10.04
N LEU A 119 11.25 -3.08 -9.02
CA LEU A 119 10.60 -1.79 -9.17
C LEU A 119 11.63 -0.67 -9.04
N HIS A 120 11.46 0.35 -9.87
CA HIS A 120 12.31 1.52 -9.89
C HIS A 120 11.58 2.71 -9.27
N ILE A 121 12.27 3.44 -8.41
CA ILE A 121 11.70 4.60 -7.72
C ILE A 121 11.23 5.68 -8.69
N GLU A 122 11.87 5.78 -9.85
CA GLU A 122 11.54 6.73 -10.91
C GLU A 122 10.20 6.43 -11.59
N ASP A 123 9.65 5.23 -11.39
CA ASP A 123 8.32 4.83 -11.85
C ASP A 123 7.22 5.23 -10.85
N ALA A 124 7.57 5.74 -9.66
CA ALA A 124 6.57 6.16 -8.68
C ALA A 124 5.82 7.41 -9.13
N ILE A 125 4.50 7.38 -9.01
CA ILE A 125 3.62 8.47 -9.45
C ILE A 125 3.32 9.39 -8.28
N PRO A 126 3.57 10.70 -8.41
CA PRO A 126 3.17 11.66 -7.39
C PRO A 126 1.64 11.74 -7.29
N MET A 127 1.12 11.47 -6.10
CA MET A 127 -0.32 11.58 -5.84
C MET A 127 -0.73 13.04 -5.63
N SER A 128 -1.87 13.43 -6.20
CA SER A 128 -2.58 14.65 -5.80
C SER A 128 -3.07 14.53 -4.34
N ALA A 129 -3.50 15.66 -3.76
CA ALA A 129 -4.15 15.65 -2.46
C ALA A 129 -5.41 14.76 -2.49
N GLU A 130 -6.20 14.83 -3.57
CA GLU A 130 -7.41 14.03 -3.75
C GLU A 130 -7.10 12.52 -3.84
N GLU A 131 -6.02 12.13 -4.55
CA GLU A 131 -5.62 10.71 -4.64
C GLU A 131 -5.12 10.17 -3.29
N GLN A 132 -4.40 11.01 -2.51
CA GLN A 132 -3.94 10.64 -1.18
C GLN A 132 -5.11 10.41 -0.22
N SER A 133 -6.18 11.16 -0.38
CA SER A 133 -7.34 11.06 0.48
C SER A 133 -8.28 9.92 0.05
N CYS A 134 -8.39 9.64 -1.25
CA CYS A 134 -9.24 8.57 -1.76
C CYS A 134 -8.77 7.14 -1.47
N LEU A 135 -7.47 6.93 -1.21
CA LEU A 135 -6.87 5.61 -1.02
C LEU A 135 -6.53 5.33 0.45
N LEU A 136 -7.15 4.30 1.02
CA LEU A 136 -6.94 3.90 2.41
C LEU A 136 -5.52 3.36 2.61
N VAL A 137 -4.79 3.94 3.56
CA VAL A 137 -3.49 3.41 3.99
C VAL A 137 -3.71 2.28 4.98
N ARG A 138 -3.21 1.09 4.66
CA ARG A 138 -3.07 0.04 5.68
C ARG A 138 -1.95 0.40 6.64
N THR A 139 -2.35 0.71 7.87
CA THR A 139 -1.44 1.16 8.94
C THR A 139 -0.88 0.01 9.78
N ASP A 140 -1.48 -1.18 9.69
CA ASP A 140 -1.09 -2.36 10.45
C ASP A 140 0.04 -3.16 9.81
N THR A 141 0.28 -2.96 8.51
CA THR A 141 1.15 -3.77 7.68
C THR A 141 1.94 -2.92 6.69
N SER A 142 3.20 -3.27 6.49
CA SER A 142 4.05 -2.66 5.47
C SER A 142 4.14 -3.56 4.25
N TRP A 143 4.24 -2.95 3.09
CA TRP A 143 4.39 -3.63 1.82
C TRP A 143 5.74 -4.34 1.68
N TRP A 144 5.71 -5.54 1.10
CA TRP A 144 6.89 -6.31 0.70
C TRP A 144 6.59 -7.08 -0.61
N PRO A 145 7.56 -7.39 -1.48
CA PRO A 145 7.33 -8.12 -2.73
C PRO A 145 6.45 -9.39 -2.63
N GLU A 146 6.53 -10.12 -1.52
CA GLU A 146 5.70 -11.31 -1.20
C GLU A 146 4.22 -10.99 -0.93
N SER A 147 3.86 -9.73 -0.71
CA SER A 147 2.53 -9.34 -0.21
C SER A 147 1.46 -9.03 -1.28
N VAL A 148 1.82 -8.93 -2.58
CA VAL A 148 0.85 -8.50 -3.64
C VAL A 148 0.46 -9.60 -4.59
N ALA A 149 1.27 -10.64 -4.63
CA ALA A 149 1.03 -11.79 -5.44
C ALA A 149 1.75 -12.87 -4.68
N ASP A 150 1.00 -13.76 -4.02
CA ASP A 150 1.45 -14.89 -3.19
C ASP A 150 2.35 -15.90 -3.95
N TRP A 151 3.10 -15.43 -4.96
CA TRP A 151 4.00 -16.17 -5.81
C TRP A 151 5.39 -16.21 -5.19
N HIS A 152 5.85 -17.41 -4.88
CA HIS A 152 7.19 -17.66 -4.34
C HIS A 152 7.96 -18.58 -5.27
N SER A 153 9.27 -18.37 -5.41
CA SER A 153 10.15 -19.34 -6.03
C SER A 153 10.56 -20.42 -5.02
N CYS A 154 10.60 -21.68 -5.44
CA CYS A 154 11.02 -22.78 -4.56
C CYS A 154 11.62 -23.94 -5.35
N LEU A 155 12.35 -24.83 -4.67
CA LEU A 155 12.68 -26.15 -5.21
C LEU A 155 11.51 -27.11 -4.97
N GLY A 156 11.05 -27.76 -6.04
CA GLY A 156 9.98 -28.75 -5.96
C GLY A 156 10.51 -30.15 -5.58
N PRO A 157 9.63 -31.08 -5.17
CA PRO A 157 10.00 -32.43 -4.74
C PRO A 157 10.68 -33.31 -5.80
N GLU A 158 10.58 -32.96 -7.08
CA GLU A 158 11.11 -33.73 -8.21
C GLU A 158 12.39 -33.13 -8.83
N GLU A 159 13.11 -32.29 -8.08
CA GLU A 159 14.25 -31.48 -8.54
C GLU A 159 13.87 -30.43 -9.62
N GLY A 160 14.49 -29.24 -9.53
CA GLY A 160 14.26 -28.11 -10.44
C GLY A 160 13.49 -26.94 -9.80
N GLY A 161 13.62 -25.76 -10.42
CA GLY A 161 13.01 -24.52 -9.94
C GLY A 161 11.52 -24.41 -10.28
N TRP A 162 10.75 -23.92 -9.32
CA TRP A 162 9.32 -23.69 -9.45
C TRP A 162 8.95 -22.29 -8.98
N ILE A 163 7.81 -21.81 -9.48
CA ILE A 163 7.10 -20.66 -8.93
C ILE A 163 5.72 -21.16 -8.53
N ILE A 164 5.32 -20.90 -7.29
CA ILE A 164 4.09 -21.40 -6.67
C ILE A 164 3.26 -20.26 -6.12
N SER A 165 1.93 -20.36 -6.15
CA SER A 165 1.04 -19.53 -5.35
C SER A 165 0.12 -20.40 -4.54
N LEU A 166 0.26 -20.34 -3.21
CA LEU A 166 -0.52 -21.14 -2.28
C LEU A 166 -1.96 -20.67 -2.22
N GLU A 167 -2.19 -19.35 -2.17
CA GLU A 167 -3.52 -18.75 -2.24
C GLU A 167 -4.28 -19.15 -3.51
N LEU A 168 -3.61 -19.08 -4.67
CA LEU A 168 -4.24 -19.43 -5.94
C LEU A 168 -4.27 -20.95 -6.20
N GLY A 169 -3.56 -21.74 -5.39
CA GLY A 169 -3.41 -23.18 -5.57
C GLY A 169 -2.71 -23.54 -6.89
N LEU A 170 -1.71 -22.77 -7.30
CA LEU A 170 -1.04 -22.92 -8.61
C LEU A 170 0.46 -23.22 -8.46
N LYS A 171 1.02 -23.98 -9.39
CA LYS A 171 2.48 -24.18 -9.54
C LYS A 171 2.90 -24.15 -11.00
N ARG A 172 4.14 -23.76 -11.27
CA ARG A 172 4.75 -23.84 -12.61
C ARG A 172 6.25 -24.06 -12.52
N ARG A 173 6.80 -24.88 -13.43
CA ARG A 173 8.25 -24.98 -13.63
C ARG A 173 8.85 -23.67 -14.13
N ALA A 174 9.94 -23.23 -13.51
CA ALA A 174 10.65 -22.02 -13.89
C ALA A 174 12.14 -22.31 -14.10
N SER A 175 12.72 -21.73 -15.15
CA SER A 175 14.17 -21.70 -15.31
C SER A 175 14.77 -20.65 -14.38
N TYR A 176 16.08 -20.77 -14.12
CA TYR A 176 16.85 -19.77 -13.37
C TYR A 176 16.66 -18.36 -13.94
N GLU A 177 16.74 -18.20 -15.26
CA GLU A 177 16.54 -16.92 -15.96
C GLU A 177 15.14 -16.33 -15.69
N VAL A 178 14.11 -17.18 -15.56
CA VAL A 178 12.74 -16.74 -15.25
C VAL A 178 12.64 -16.28 -13.80
N ILE A 179 13.24 -17.02 -12.86
CA ILE A 179 13.26 -16.67 -11.42
C ILE A 179 14.01 -15.35 -11.21
N ASP A 180 15.19 -15.21 -11.81
CA ASP A 180 16.03 -14.01 -11.76
C ASP A 180 15.31 -12.79 -12.37
N SER A 181 14.60 -12.96 -13.48
CA SER A 181 13.81 -11.88 -14.10
C SER A 181 12.63 -11.38 -13.26
N TRP A 182 12.25 -12.10 -12.20
CA TRP A 182 11.21 -11.70 -11.25
C TRP A 182 11.79 -11.00 -10.01
N GLY A 183 13.11 -10.78 -9.97
CA GLY A 183 13.80 -10.16 -8.83
C GLY A 183 14.03 -11.12 -7.66
N PHE A 184 13.69 -12.41 -7.81
CA PHE A 184 13.94 -13.41 -6.78
C PHE A 184 15.43 -13.80 -6.77
N TYR A 185 16.05 -13.78 -5.59
CA TYR A 185 17.39 -14.32 -5.42
C TYR A 185 17.39 -15.85 -5.62
N PRO A 186 18.38 -16.44 -6.32
CA PRO A 186 18.34 -17.85 -6.74
C PRO A 186 18.53 -18.90 -5.64
N TRP A 187 18.62 -18.50 -4.38
CA TRP A 187 18.72 -19.45 -3.27
C TRP A 187 17.29 -19.87 -2.88
N THR A 188 16.65 -20.61 -3.78
CA THR A 188 15.29 -21.11 -3.58
C THR A 188 15.27 -22.13 -2.44
N ASP A 189 14.56 -21.80 -1.36
CA ASP A 189 14.22 -22.75 -0.33
C ASP A 189 13.43 -23.93 -0.92
N GLU A 190 13.59 -25.11 -0.33
CA GLU A 190 12.73 -26.25 -0.65
C GLU A 190 11.27 -25.92 -0.32
N PHE A 191 10.34 -26.46 -1.10
CA PHE A 191 8.92 -26.36 -0.78
C PHE A 191 8.66 -26.87 0.65
N GLN A 192 8.18 -25.98 1.52
CA GLN A 192 8.05 -26.26 2.96
C GLN A 192 6.78 -27.09 3.31
N GLY A 193 5.92 -27.39 2.34
CA GLY A 193 4.70 -28.18 2.53
C GLY A 193 4.90 -29.68 2.33
N SER A 194 3.87 -30.48 2.62
CA SER A 194 3.91 -31.92 2.37
C SER A 194 3.80 -32.25 0.87
N LEU A 195 4.14 -33.49 0.48
CA LEU A 195 3.92 -33.96 -0.88
C LEU A 195 2.42 -33.95 -1.26
N GLU A 196 1.53 -34.07 -0.28
CA GLU A 196 0.08 -33.95 -0.50
C GLU A 196 -0.30 -32.52 -0.87
N ASP A 197 0.20 -31.53 -0.12
CA ASP A 197 0.00 -30.10 -0.40
C ASP A 197 0.55 -29.74 -1.80
N TRP A 198 1.73 -30.26 -2.14
CA TRP A 198 2.34 -30.08 -3.46
C TRP A 198 1.43 -30.59 -4.60
N ASN A 199 0.78 -31.74 -4.40
CA ASN A 199 -0.07 -32.37 -5.40
C ASN A 199 -1.45 -31.71 -5.52
N GLN A 200 -1.87 -30.93 -4.53
CA GLN A 200 -3.08 -30.11 -4.61
C GLN A 200 -2.88 -28.87 -5.49
N LEU A 201 -1.64 -28.37 -5.64
CA LEU A 201 -1.34 -27.27 -6.53
C LEU A 201 -1.52 -27.69 -8.00
N ARG A 202 -2.35 -26.95 -8.73
CA ARG A 202 -2.58 -27.16 -10.16
C ARG A 202 -1.38 -26.64 -10.96
N GLU A 203 -0.74 -27.54 -11.69
CA GLU A 203 0.33 -27.15 -12.60
C GLU A 203 -0.24 -26.38 -13.80
N VAL A 204 0.36 -25.22 -14.06
CA VAL A 204 0.00 -24.37 -15.20
C VAL A 204 1.23 -24.17 -16.08
N ASP A 205 1.07 -24.33 -17.39
CA ASP A 205 2.17 -24.14 -18.34
C ASP A 205 2.65 -22.68 -18.39
N ARG A 206 1.79 -21.73 -17.99
CA ARG A 206 1.98 -20.29 -18.16
C ARG A 206 1.38 -19.55 -16.97
N LEU A 207 2.22 -18.77 -16.28
CA LEU A 207 1.76 -17.87 -15.22
C LEU A 207 1.09 -16.66 -15.84
N LEU A 208 -0.02 -16.22 -15.24
CA LEU A 208 -0.34 -14.81 -15.35
C LEU A 208 0.73 -14.02 -14.59
N PRO A 209 1.13 -12.88 -15.13
CA PRO A 209 1.98 -11.99 -14.39
C PRO A 209 1.22 -11.38 -13.19
N ARG A 210 1.96 -10.87 -12.21
CA ARG A 210 1.45 -10.29 -10.95
C ARG A 210 0.24 -9.35 -11.19
N PRO A 211 -0.70 -9.22 -10.25
CA PRO A 211 -1.67 -8.11 -10.26
C PRO A 211 -0.93 -6.79 -10.55
N GLY A 212 -1.46 -5.98 -11.47
CA GLY A 212 -0.74 -4.80 -11.96
C GLY A 212 0.18 -5.01 -13.16
N PHE A 213 0.31 -6.22 -13.68
CA PHE A 213 1.11 -6.40 -14.89
C PHE A 213 0.30 -6.17 -16.15
N MET A 214 0.86 -5.34 -17.04
CA MET A 214 0.26 -4.98 -18.31
C MET A 214 0.86 -5.77 -19.46
N ILE A 215 0.00 -6.26 -20.35
CA ILE A 215 0.41 -6.90 -21.60
C ILE A 215 -0.28 -6.27 -22.79
N ARG A 216 0.36 -6.38 -23.94
CA ARG A 216 -0.21 -5.98 -25.22
C ARG A 216 -0.70 -7.20 -25.97
N THR A 217 -1.92 -7.14 -26.49
CA THR A 217 -2.57 -8.20 -27.28
C THR A 217 -3.02 -7.64 -28.63
N GLU A 218 -3.53 -8.51 -29.50
CA GLU A 218 -4.20 -8.09 -30.73
C GLU A 218 -5.45 -7.23 -30.45
N ARG A 219 -6.00 -7.30 -29.23
CA ARG A 219 -7.16 -6.50 -28.78
C ARG A 219 -6.78 -5.21 -28.05
N GLY A 220 -5.49 -4.94 -27.87
CA GLY A 220 -4.98 -3.77 -27.15
C GLY A 220 -4.31 -4.11 -25.82
N LEU A 221 -4.17 -3.12 -24.95
CA LEU A 221 -3.56 -3.28 -23.63
C LEU A 221 -4.52 -3.99 -22.67
N SER A 222 -4.04 -5.07 -22.06
CA SER A 222 -4.76 -5.85 -21.05
C SER A 222 -4.15 -5.66 -19.66
N TYR A 223 -5.02 -5.58 -18.66
CA TYR A 223 -4.73 -5.55 -17.23
C TYR A 223 -5.37 -6.76 -16.54
N PHE A 224 -4.76 -7.26 -15.47
CA PHE A 224 -5.25 -8.39 -14.70
C PHE A 224 -5.41 -8.04 -13.22
N GLU A 225 -6.56 -8.41 -12.68
CA GLU A 225 -6.91 -8.28 -11.26
C GLU A 225 -7.86 -9.41 -10.89
N ASP A 226 -7.58 -10.14 -9.81
CA ASP A 226 -8.42 -11.24 -9.31
C ASP A 226 -8.87 -12.24 -10.40
N GLN A 227 -7.93 -12.65 -11.25
CA GLN A 227 -8.15 -13.53 -12.43
C GLN A 227 -9.04 -12.96 -13.54
N LYS A 228 -9.50 -11.71 -13.42
CA LYS A 228 -10.25 -11.00 -14.45
C LYS A 228 -9.29 -10.23 -15.35
N ARG A 229 -9.53 -10.31 -16.66
CA ARG A 229 -8.81 -9.53 -17.65
C ARG A 229 -9.64 -8.32 -18.06
N PHE A 230 -9.07 -7.13 -17.99
CA PHE A 230 -9.69 -5.89 -18.44
C PHE A 230 -8.89 -5.30 -19.60
N LEU A 231 -9.57 -4.69 -20.57
CA LEU A 231 -8.93 -3.97 -21.67
C LEU A 231 -8.91 -2.48 -21.39
N PHE A 232 -7.78 -1.82 -21.57
CA PHE A 232 -7.76 -0.36 -21.62
C PHE A 232 -8.40 0.13 -22.92
N GLU A 233 -9.19 1.20 -22.81
CA GLU A 233 -9.76 1.88 -23.98
C GLU A 233 -8.67 2.35 -24.96
N ASN A 234 -7.54 2.84 -24.44
CA ASN A 234 -6.38 3.26 -25.23
C ASN A 234 -5.09 3.33 -24.37
N GLU A 235 -3.95 3.47 -25.04
CA GLU A 235 -2.63 3.58 -24.40
C GLU A 235 -2.46 4.85 -23.57
N THR A 236 -3.04 5.96 -24.04
CA THR A 236 -3.01 7.23 -23.31
C THR A 236 -3.65 7.11 -21.92
N LEU A 237 -4.76 6.37 -21.82
CA LEU A 237 -5.43 6.10 -20.55
C LEU A 237 -4.57 5.23 -19.64
N ALA A 238 -3.89 4.22 -20.18
CA ALA A 238 -2.98 3.37 -19.41
C ALA A 238 -1.82 4.19 -18.81
N GLU A 239 -1.17 5.02 -19.61
CA GLU A 239 -0.11 5.91 -19.15
C GLU A 239 -0.62 6.94 -18.14
N ALA A 240 -1.81 7.51 -18.37
CA ALA A 240 -2.44 8.47 -17.45
C ALA A 240 -2.86 7.84 -16.11
N ALA A 241 -3.26 6.56 -16.11
CA ALA A 241 -3.57 5.79 -14.91
C ALA A 241 -2.31 5.31 -14.15
N GLY A 242 -1.12 5.47 -14.75
CA GLY A 242 0.15 5.21 -14.08
C GLY A 242 1.04 4.14 -14.69
N TYR A 243 0.61 3.48 -15.76
CA TYR A 243 1.39 2.38 -16.33
C TYR A 243 2.56 2.86 -17.17
N SER A 244 3.71 2.24 -16.95
CA SER A 244 4.84 2.33 -17.87
C SER A 244 4.66 1.36 -19.03
N LEU A 245 4.54 1.88 -20.25
CA LEU A 245 4.41 1.05 -21.46
C LEU A 245 5.75 0.53 -22.01
N GLU A 246 6.87 1.02 -21.49
CA GLU A 246 8.22 0.72 -21.98
C GLU A 246 8.56 -0.78 -21.92
N HIS A 247 8.09 -1.46 -20.86
CA HIS A 247 8.37 -2.87 -20.62
C HIS A 247 7.17 -3.79 -20.91
N VAL A 248 6.11 -3.26 -21.53
CA VAL A 248 4.90 -4.04 -21.84
C VAL A 248 5.20 -5.07 -22.91
N ARG A 249 5.05 -6.34 -22.55
CA ARG A 249 5.28 -7.47 -23.47
C ARG A 249 4.06 -7.74 -24.33
N THR A 250 4.31 -8.10 -25.59
CA THR A 250 3.26 -8.56 -26.51
C THR A 250 2.99 -10.05 -26.34
N VAL A 251 1.72 -10.40 -26.18
CA VAL A 251 1.19 -11.75 -25.99
C VAL A 251 -0.03 -11.94 -26.89
N SER A 252 -0.13 -13.06 -27.60
CA SER A 252 -1.31 -13.32 -28.45
C SER A 252 -2.55 -13.73 -27.65
N GLU A 253 -3.74 -13.41 -28.15
CA GLU A 253 -5.04 -13.77 -27.56
C GLU A 253 -5.20 -15.28 -27.34
N GLU A 254 -4.66 -16.10 -28.25
CA GLU A 254 -4.65 -17.56 -28.08
C GLU A 254 -3.94 -17.98 -26.78
N ARG A 255 -2.88 -17.26 -26.39
CA ARG A 255 -2.15 -17.55 -25.15
C ARG A 255 -2.92 -17.11 -23.90
N LEU A 256 -4.02 -16.38 -24.06
CA LEU A 256 -4.87 -15.86 -22.98
C LEU A 256 -6.28 -16.45 -23.02
N ALA A 257 -6.47 -17.58 -23.71
CA ALA A 257 -7.79 -18.20 -23.91
C ALA A 257 -8.53 -18.52 -22.59
N ASP A 258 -7.79 -18.84 -21.52
CA ASP A 258 -8.35 -19.13 -20.20
C ASP A 258 -8.78 -17.87 -19.41
N TYR A 259 -8.50 -16.67 -19.95
CA TYR A 259 -8.76 -15.39 -19.30
C TYR A 259 -9.68 -14.53 -20.18
N PRO A 260 -11.01 -14.73 -20.11
CA PRO A 260 -11.94 -13.92 -20.89
C PRO A 260 -11.86 -12.45 -20.48
N VAL A 261 -12.09 -11.56 -21.44
CA VAL A 261 -12.21 -10.13 -21.16
C VAL A 261 -13.47 -9.89 -20.33
N PHE A 262 -13.29 -9.44 -19.10
CA PHE A 262 -14.34 -9.14 -18.15
C PHE A 262 -14.97 -7.76 -18.44
N GLY A 263 -14.16 -6.79 -18.83
CA GLY A 263 -14.63 -5.43 -19.09
C GLY A 263 -13.59 -4.55 -19.78
N MET A 264 -13.99 -3.30 -20.01
CA MET A 264 -13.13 -2.25 -20.57
C MET A 264 -12.91 -1.17 -19.51
N LEU A 265 -11.66 -0.78 -19.29
CA LEU A 265 -11.27 0.34 -18.46
C LEU A 265 -11.36 1.61 -19.29
N THR A 266 -12.12 2.57 -18.77
CA THR A 266 -12.36 3.90 -19.35
C THR A 266 -11.97 4.95 -18.31
N PRO A 267 -11.94 6.25 -18.63
CA PRO A 267 -11.71 7.28 -17.61
C PRO A 267 -12.63 7.13 -16.39
N ALA A 268 -13.91 6.77 -16.60
CA ALA A 268 -14.86 6.56 -15.51
C ALA A 268 -14.46 5.43 -14.55
N SER A 269 -13.69 4.44 -15.01
CA SER A 269 -13.17 3.35 -14.18
C SER A 269 -12.16 3.83 -13.13
N PHE A 270 -11.62 5.04 -13.29
CA PHE A 270 -10.66 5.63 -12.37
C PHE A 270 -11.14 6.95 -11.76
N SER A 271 -12.35 7.42 -12.10
CA SER A 271 -12.93 8.69 -11.62
C SER A 271 -13.93 8.46 -10.49
N PHE A 272 -13.69 7.46 -9.65
CA PHE A 272 -14.43 7.25 -8.42
C PHE A 272 -13.46 7.21 -7.25
N CYS A 273 -13.86 7.81 -6.13
CA CYS A 273 -13.13 7.76 -4.88
C CYS A 273 -13.56 6.50 -4.11
N PRO A 274 -12.70 5.50 -3.93
CA PRO A 274 -13.13 4.24 -3.32
C PRO A 274 -13.55 4.39 -1.85
N ALA A 275 -12.99 5.37 -1.13
CA ALA A 275 -13.39 5.72 0.24
C ALA A 275 -14.88 6.11 0.37
N GLU A 276 -15.50 6.68 -0.67
CA GLU A 276 -16.93 7.04 -0.69
C GLU A 276 -17.88 5.84 -0.61
N THR A 277 -17.38 4.62 -0.83
CA THR A 277 -18.21 3.40 -0.88
C THR A 277 -18.46 2.75 0.47
N PHE A 278 -17.91 3.30 1.56
CA PHE A 278 -18.14 2.79 2.92
C PHE A 278 -19.57 3.02 3.40
N GLU A 279 -20.16 2.02 4.09
CA GLU A 279 -21.49 2.16 4.73
C GLU A 279 -21.52 3.18 5.88
N ASN A 280 -20.36 3.65 6.33
CA ASN A 280 -20.15 4.85 7.16
C ASN A 280 -18.70 5.28 6.94
N PRO A 281 -18.43 6.20 6.00
CA PRO A 281 -17.08 6.75 5.84
C PRO A 281 -16.61 7.39 7.16
N PRO A 282 -15.31 7.31 7.48
CA PRO A 282 -14.77 7.95 8.68
C PRO A 282 -14.93 9.48 8.59
N ASP A 283 -15.28 10.05 9.74
CA ASP A 283 -15.43 11.48 10.05
C ASP A 283 -14.95 11.58 11.51
N ARG A 284 -13.67 11.92 11.69
CA ARG A 284 -12.94 11.75 12.96
C ARG A 284 -13.20 12.88 13.93
N ASP A 285 -13.33 14.09 13.43
CA ASP A 285 -13.56 15.32 14.17
C ASP A 285 -15.06 15.64 14.31
N GLY A 286 -15.91 15.08 13.46
CA GLY A 286 -17.36 15.12 13.58
C GLY A 286 -18.02 16.31 12.88
N ASP A 287 -17.34 16.91 11.91
CA ASP A 287 -17.80 18.08 11.16
C ASP A 287 -18.75 17.72 9.98
N ALA A 288 -18.98 16.42 9.78
CA ALA A 288 -19.74 15.83 8.68
C ALA A 288 -19.10 16.00 7.29
N ILE A 289 -17.86 16.46 7.25
CA ILE A 289 -16.92 16.23 6.16
C ILE A 289 -16.25 14.89 6.44
N LEU A 290 -15.95 14.15 5.38
CA LEU A 290 -15.36 12.83 5.52
C LEU A 290 -13.86 13.03 5.67
N ASP A 291 -13.15 12.19 6.43
CA ASP A 291 -11.69 12.31 6.68
C ASP A 291 -10.90 12.57 5.37
N PHE A 292 -11.39 12.08 4.23
CA PHE A 292 -10.75 12.25 2.92
C PHE A 292 -11.05 13.58 2.18
N ARG A 293 -12.01 14.37 2.64
CA ARG A 293 -12.30 15.74 2.17
C ARG A 293 -11.94 16.77 3.23
N ASP A 294 -11.33 16.32 4.31
CA ASP A 294 -10.93 17.14 5.43
C ASP A 294 -9.40 17.24 5.46
N CYS A 295 -8.89 18.46 5.36
CA CYS A 295 -7.46 18.73 5.36
C CYS A 295 -6.85 18.73 6.78
N ASP A 296 -7.68 18.71 7.83
CA ASP A 296 -7.29 18.50 9.23
C ASP A 296 -8.31 17.64 9.98
N GLU A 297 -8.14 16.31 9.90
CA GLU A 297 -8.95 15.24 10.54
C GLU A 297 -9.10 15.34 12.08
N GLY A 298 -8.63 16.40 12.72
CA GLY A 298 -8.72 16.66 14.15
C GLY A 298 -9.36 18.00 14.53
N ASP A 299 -9.78 18.83 13.58
CA ASP A 299 -10.33 20.16 13.82
C ASP A 299 -11.66 20.38 13.09
N GLU A 300 -12.76 20.35 13.85
CA GLU A 300 -14.15 20.51 13.34
C GLU A 300 -14.45 21.86 12.65
N LEU A 301 -13.47 22.76 12.60
CA LEU A 301 -13.53 24.06 11.94
C LEU A 301 -12.77 24.08 10.61
N ILE A 302 -12.16 22.98 10.20
CA ILE A 302 -11.38 22.83 8.97
C ILE A 302 -11.99 21.69 8.17
N GLY A 303 -12.35 21.93 6.91
CA GLY A 303 -13.00 20.92 6.09
C GLY A 303 -13.52 21.47 4.76
N GLU A 304 -13.55 20.65 3.71
CA GLU A 304 -13.96 21.10 2.38
C GLU A 304 -15.36 21.77 2.36
N GLY A 305 -15.37 23.07 2.05
CA GLY A 305 -16.59 23.85 1.95
C GLY A 305 -17.14 24.38 3.28
N LEU A 306 -16.39 24.25 4.38
CA LEU A 306 -16.63 25.03 5.58
C LEU A 306 -16.36 26.52 5.34
N PRO A 307 -16.86 27.44 6.20
CA PRO A 307 -16.59 28.87 6.05
C PRO A 307 -15.14 29.22 6.38
N GLU A 308 -14.47 29.95 5.48
CA GLU A 308 -13.16 30.52 5.78
C GLU A 308 -13.23 31.58 6.89
N ILE A 309 -12.26 31.55 7.82
CA ILE A 309 -12.02 32.61 8.79
C ILE A 309 -10.58 33.11 8.66
N CYS A 310 -10.32 34.36 9.04
CA CYS A 310 -8.98 34.92 8.91
C CYS A 310 -8.16 34.54 10.15
N ASP A 311 -7.57 33.35 10.14
CA ASP A 311 -6.79 32.80 11.26
C ASP A 311 -5.39 32.32 10.85
N GLY A 312 -5.05 32.40 9.55
CA GLY A 312 -3.80 31.93 8.99
C GLY A 312 -3.78 30.46 8.59
N ASN A 313 -4.93 29.76 8.66
CA ASN A 313 -5.14 28.42 8.15
C ASN A 313 -6.01 28.46 6.88
N ASP A 314 -6.23 27.30 6.27
CA ASP A 314 -7.13 27.08 5.12
C ASP A 314 -8.32 26.28 5.66
N ASN A 315 -9.34 26.97 6.17
CA ASN A 315 -10.45 26.34 6.88
C ASN A 315 -11.42 25.65 5.92
N ASP A 316 -11.50 26.10 4.67
CA ASP A 316 -12.38 25.51 3.66
C ASP A 316 -11.67 24.46 2.77
N CYS A 317 -10.40 24.17 3.06
CA CYS A 317 -9.53 23.21 2.38
C CYS A 317 -9.43 23.41 0.85
N ASN A 318 -9.55 24.65 0.37
CA ASN A 318 -9.51 24.94 -1.07
C ASN A 318 -8.07 25.09 -1.62
N GLY A 319 -7.06 25.05 -0.74
CA GLY A 319 -5.65 25.21 -1.06
C GLY A 319 -5.14 26.65 -0.99
N ILE A 320 -5.94 27.60 -0.51
CA ILE A 320 -5.64 29.03 -0.42
C ILE A 320 -6.01 29.54 0.98
N THR A 321 -4.98 29.69 1.82
CA THR A 321 -5.08 30.26 3.17
C THR A 321 -5.76 31.64 3.19
N ASP A 322 -6.75 31.79 4.08
CA ASP A 322 -7.51 33.02 4.34
C ASP A 322 -8.22 33.61 3.10
N ASP A 323 -8.63 32.85 2.06
CA ASP A 323 -9.45 33.41 0.96
C ASP A 323 -10.93 33.56 1.39
N PRO A 324 -11.60 34.71 1.19
CA PRO A 324 -11.25 35.84 0.32
C PRO A 324 -10.67 37.04 1.07
N PHE A 325 -10.11 36.86 2.27
CA PHE A 325 -9.50 37.93 3.03
C PHE A 325 -8.26 38.46 2.30
N PRO A 326 -8.10 39.80 2.16
CA PRO A 326 -6.99 40.37 1.40
C PRO A 326 -5.66 40.34 2.18
N VAL A 327 -5.35 39.26 2.90
CA VAL A 327 -4.14 39.17 3.74
C VAL A 327 -2.88 39.40 2.90
N GLY A 328 -2.00 40.26 3.39
CA GLY A 328 -0.76 40.64 2.69
C GLY A 328 -0.95 41.63 1.54
N VAL A 329 -2.18 42.00 1.17
CA VAL A 329 -2.44 43.04 0.16
C VAL A 329 -2.00 44.41 0.72
N PRO A 330 -1.32 45.26 -0.09
CA PRO A 330 -0.95 46.61 0.33
C PRO A 330 -2.17 47.49 0.65
N CYS A 331 -2.07 48.25 1.74
CA CYS A 331 -3.11 49.16 2.21
C CYS A 331 -2.52 50.49 2.70
N GLU A 332 -3.38 51.48 2.98
CA GLU A 332 -2.99 52.76 3.58
C GLU A 332 -3.47 52.82 5.05
N TYR A 333 -2.54 52.71 6.00
CA TYR A 333 -2.82 52.88 7.42
C TYR A 333 -3.07 54.36 7.71
N THR A 334 -4.14 54.66 8.46
CA THR A 334 -4.51 56.03 8.81
C THR A 334 -4.70 56.20 10.31
N GLU A 335 -4.02 57.21 10.87
CA GLU A 335 -4.15 57.59 12.27
C GLU A 335 -4.15 59.12 12.37
N GLY A 336 -5.32 59.71 12.57
CA GLY A 336 -5.52 61.16 12.48
C GLY A 336 -5.18 61.69 11.07
N THR A 337 -4.15 62.54 10.97
CA THR A 337 -3.64 63.05 9.68
C THR A 337 -2.48 62.23 9.11
N CYS A 338 -1.98 61.25 9.86
CA CYS A 338 -0.89 60.39 9.43
C CYS A 338 -1.39 59.36 8.40
N ARG A 339 -0.61 59.16 7.34
CA ARG A 339 -0.84 58.15 6.30
C ARG A 339 0.45 57.38 6.07
N LEU A 340 0.42 56.07 6.28
CA LEU A 340 1.57 55.18 6.09
C LEU A 340 1.17 54.02 5.17
N PRO A 341 2.07 53.54 4.31
CA PRO A 341 1.84 52.26 3.63
C PRO A 341 1.85 51.14 4.68
N GLY A 342 0.94 50.18 4.48
CA GLY A 342 0.77 49.01 5.32
C GLY A 342 0.43 47.77 4.48
N THR A 343 0.14 46.69 5.19
CA THR A 343 -0.38 45.43 4.65
C THR A 343 -1.58 44.99 5.47
N GLU A 344 -2.60 44.48 4.81
CA GLU A 344 -3.76 43.86 5.47
C GLU A 344 -3.32 42.63 6.27
N GLN A 345 -3.83 42.51 7.49
CA GLN A 345 -3.63 41.37 8.39
C GLN A 345 -4.97 40.97 9.01
N CYS A 346 -5.07 39.70 9.43
CA CYS A 346 -6.26 39.20 10.10
C CYS A 346 -6.57 39.96 11.39
N ARG A 347 -7.84 40.32 11.55
CA ARG A 347 -8.33 40.91 12.80
C ARG A 347 -8.36 39.85 13.90
N PRO A 348 -8.24 40.26 15.17
CA PRO A 348 -8.36 39.34 16.30
C PRO A 348 -9.72 38.66 16.44
N ASP A 349 -10.76 39.12 15.74
CA ASP A 349 -12.09 38.50 15.70
C ASP A 349 -12.25 37.47 14.57
N HIS A 350 -11.24 37.33 13.70
CA HIS A 350 -11.18 36.45 12.53
C HIS A 350 -12.28 36.72 11.46
N GLU A 351 -13.09 37.78 11.63
CA GLU A 351 -14.19 38.12 10.73
C GLU A 351 -13.76 39.08 9.58
N GLY A 352 -12.46 39.42 9.50
CA GLY A 352 -11.96 40.32 8.46
C GLY A 352 -10.50 40.71 8.64
N THR A 353 -10.06 41.68 7.85
CA THR A 353 -8.70 42.22 7.91
C THR A 353 -8.67 43.67 8.41
N TYR A 354 -7.49 44.10 8.88
CA TYR A 354 -7.18 45.49 9.12
C TYR A 354 -5.79 45.83 8.63
N CYS A 355 -5.60 47.08 8.22
CA CYS A 355 -4.33 47.57 7.73
C CYS A 355 -3.32 47.73 8.87
N VAL A 356 -2.14 47.11 8.73
CA VAL A 356 -1.02 47.26 9.67
C VAL A 356 0.12 48.02 8.97
N PRO A 357 0.66 49.11 9.56
CA PRO A 357 1.73 49.88 8.93
C PRO A 357 3.02 49.07 8.82
N ILE A 358 3.81 49.30 7.77
CA ILE A 358 5.09 48.60 7.57
C ILE A 358 6.04 48.88 8.75
N ALA A 359 6.62 47.81 9.30
CA ALA A 359 7.55 47.87 10.44
C ALA A 359 8.68 48.90 10.22
N GLY A 360 8.95 49.69 11.27
CA GLY A 360 9.94 50.77 11.21
C GLY A 360 9.39 52.11 10.72
N ARG A 361 8.07 52.21 10.48
CA ARG A 361 7.36 53.48 10.27
C ARG A 361 6.32 53.67 11.37
N ASN A 362 6.41 54.80 12.07
CA ASN A 362 5.49 55.15 13.12
C ASN A 362 4.78 56.47 12.77
N CYS A 363 3.50 56.52 13.10
CA CYS A 363 2.84 57.75 13.48
C CYS A 363 3.14 57.98 14.99
#